data_AF-A0A958ZE69-F1
#
_entry.id   AF-A0A958ZE69-F1
#
_cell.length_a   1.000
_cell.length_b   1.000
_cell.length_c   1.000
_cell.angle_alpha   90.00
_cell.angle_beta   90.00
_cell.angle_gamma   90.00
#
_symmetry.space_group_name_H-M   'P 1'
#
loop_
_entity.id
_entity.type
_entity.pdbx_description
1 polymer ?
#
loop_
_entity_poly.entity_id
_entity_poly.type
_entity_poly.pdbx_seq_one_letter_code
_entity_poly.pdbx_strand_id
1 'polypeptide(L)'
;MLISRFLKVLIFGMLTFIVIKPNQVQAQDPHFSQFYANPLYLNPALAGTHGCPRLNFNYRNQWPALSGTFVTYSASYDQYFDNLSGGIGVIATLDQAGKGTINHLTFSFIYAYHLKLGRKWRLIFGAQATWNQKFLDWDKLSFGDQIDPRRGFIYNTGDQPRGGTRGFFDVSAGFVVYNEYFYAGFTAKHLNMPNESMIIGTSKQPIKMTAHMGAEIKFGKGS
;
A
#
# COMPACT_ATOMS: atom_id res chain seq x y z
N MET A 1 -18.83 -21.25 -34.98
CA MET A 1 -17.78 -22.22 -34.55
C MET A 1 -16.58 -21.57 -33.84
N LEU A 2 -16.20 -20.32 -34.16
CA LEU A 2 -15.10 -19.60 -33.47
C LEU A 2 -15.42 -19.18 -32.02
N ILE A 3 -16.66 -18.80 -31.73
CA ILE A 3 -17.10 -18.35 -30.39
C ILE A 3 -17.01 -19.46 -29.33
N SER A 4 -17.30 -20.72 -29.69
CA SER A 4 -17.23 -21.85 -28.74
C SER A 4 -15.80 -22.30 -28.43
N ARG A 5 -14.84 -22.05 -29.33
CA ARG A 5 -13.41 -22.27 -29.06
C ARG A 5 -12.82 -21.19 -28.15
N PHE A 6 -13.23 -19.94 -28.33
CA PHE A 6 -12.80 -18.82 -27.48
C PHE A 6 -13.33 -18.95 -26.04
N LEU A 7 -14.60 -19.37 -25.88
CA LEU A 7 -15.21 -19.61 -24.57
C LEU A 7 -14.52 -20.78 -23.83
N LYS A 8 -14.14 -21.84 -24.53
CA LYS A 8 -13.41 -22.98 -23.95
C LYS A 8 -11.99 -22.62 -23.53
N VAL A 9 -11.29 -21.75 -24.26
CA VAL A 9 -9.96 -21.23 -23.87
C VAL A 9 -10.07 -20.30 -22.67
N LEU A 10 -11.13 -19.47 -22.59
CA LEU A 10 -11.44 -18.66 -21.41
C LEU A 10 -11.75 -19.53 -20.18
N ILE A 11 -12.58 -20.57 -20.32
CA ILE A 11 -12.94 -21.50 -19.24
C ILE A 11 -11.71 -22.31 -18.79
N PHE A 12 -10.89 -22.78 -19.73
CA PHE A 12 -9.67 -23.53 -19.40
C PHE A 12 -8.61 -22.61 -18.77
N GLY A 13 -8.50 -21.35 -19.20
CA GLY A 13 -7.63 -20.33 -18.59
C GLY A 13 -8.09 -19.85 -17.21
N MET A 14 -9.41 -19.88 -16.94
CA MET A 14 -9.98 -19.60 -15.61
C MET A 14 -9.79 -20.78 -14.65
N LEU A 15 -9.74 -22.02 -15.15
CA LEU A 15 -9.50 -23.23 -14.36
C LEU A 15 -8.02 -23.45 -14.02
N THR A 16 -7.09 -22.84 -14.75
CA THR A 16 -5.65 -22.80 -14.38
C THR A 16 -5.31 -21.75 -13.33
N PHE A 17 -6.31 -21.08 -12.73
CA PHE A 17 -6.10 -20.15 -11.62
C PHE A 17 -5.70 -20.92 -10.35
N ILE A 18 -4.42 -21.28 -10.31
CA ILE A 18 -3.55 -21.02 -9.17
C ILE A 18 -3.96 -21.81 -7.90
N VAL A 19 -3.49 -23.05 -7.84
CA VAL A 19 -3.28 -23.76 -6.58
C VAL A 19 -1.97 -23.24 -5.97
N ILE A 20 -2.02 -22.15 -5.21
CA ILE A 20 -0.88 -21.72 -4.37
C ILE A 20 -0.97 -22.47 -3.05
N LYS A 21 0.08 -23.23 -2.72
CA LYS A 21 0.27 -23.84 -1.40
C LYS A 21 0.32 -22.74 -0.32
N PRO A 22 -0.54 -22.76 0.71
CA PRO A 22 -0.54 -21.75 1.76
C PRO A 22 0.45 -22.14 2.87
N ASN A 23 1.76 -22.09 2.60
CA ASN A 23 2.75 -22.48 3.61
C ASN A 23 3.41 -21.33 4.36
N GLN A 24 3.11 -20.07 4.04
CA GLN A 24 3.64 -18.92 4.79
C GLN A 24 2.60 -17.80 4.81
N VAL A 25 1.98 -17.57 5.98
CA VAL A 25 1.21 -16.35 6.22
C VAL A 25 2.23 -15.25 6.50
N GLN A 26 2.56 -14.47 5.48
CA GLN A 26 3.31 -13.22 5.67
C GLN A 26 2.30 -12.14 6.06
N ALA A 27 2.62 -11.36 7.10
CA ALA A 27 1.79 -10.23 7.50
C ALA A 27 1.62 -9.25 6.33
N GLN A 28 0.42 -8.69 6.18
CA GLN A 28 0.09 -7.77 5.10
C GLN A 28 0.00 -6.35 5.63
N ASP A 29 0.61 -5.39 4.94
CA ASP A 29 0.36 -3.98 5.27
C ASP A 29 -1.11 -3.62 5.02
N PRO A 30 -1.64 -2.60 5.73
CA PRO A 30 -2.97 -2.07 5.49
C PRO A 30 -3.17 -1.72 4.02
N HIS A 31 -4.29 -2.16 3.42
CA HIS A 31 -4.63 -1.89 2.02
C HIS A 31 -5.99 -1.20 1.91
N PHE A 32 -6.16 -0.32 0.92
CA PHE A 32 -7.44 0.35 0.69
C PHE A 32 -8.36 -0.50 -0.18
N SER A 33 -9.65 -0.57 0.15
CA SER A 33 -10.66 -1.26 -0.68
C SER A 33 -10.85 -0.59 -2.04
N GLN A 34 -10.67 0.74 -2.11
CA GLN A 34 -10.69 1.54 -3.35
C GLN A 34 -9.26 1.91 -3.76
N PHE A 35 -8.40 0.91 -3.99
CA PHE A 35 -6.99 1.14 -4.32
C PHE A 35 -6.78 2.02 -5.56
N TYR A 36 -7.72 2.02 -6.51
CA TYR A 36 -7.68 2.87 -7.71
C TYR A 36 -7.86 4.37 -7.39
N ALA A 37 -8.50 4.71 -6.27
CA ALA A 37 -8.71 6.08 -5.81
C ALA A 37 -7.51 6.64 -5.03
N ASN A 38 -6.46 5.82 -4.81
CA ASN A 38 -5.20 6.23 -4.21
C ASN A 38 -4.01 5.78 -5.08
N PRO A 39 -3.80 6.41 -6.25
CA PRO A 39 -2.84 5.97 -7.25
C PRO A 39 -1.39 6.00 -6.76
N LEU A 40 -0.99 7.04 -6.00
CA LEU A 40 0.36 7.11 -5.43
C LEU A 40 0.63 6.01 -4.40
N TYR A 41 -0.39 5.61 -3.63
CA TYR A 41 -0.27 4.49 -2.70
C TYR A 41 -0.14 3.15 -3.43
N LEU A 42 -0.87 2.98 -4.53
CA LEU A 42 -0.88 1.77 -5.35
C LEU A 42 0.47 1.54 -6.04
N ASN A 43 0.98 2.55 -6.74
CA ASN A 43 2.24 2.46 -7.47
C ASN A 43 2.88 3.85 -7.63
N PRO A 44 4.14 4.06 -7.20
CA PRO A 44 4.80 5.35 -7.36
C PRO A 44 4.93 5.77 -8.84
N ALA A 45 4.92 4.83 -9.79
CA ALA A 45 4.93 5.13 -11.22
C ALA A 45 3.61 5.76 -11.73
N LEU A 46 2.58 5.89 -10.88
CA LEU A 46 1.34 6.59 -11.24
C LEU A 46 1.37 8.10 -10.94
N ALA A 47 2.49 8.64 -10.46
CA ALA A 47 2.64 10.08 -10.25
C ALA A 47 2.65 10.85 -11.58
N GLY A 48 1.83 11.91 -11.66
CA GLY A 48 1.69 12.75 -12.85
C GLY A 48 0.95 12.09 -14.01
N THR A 49 0.36 10.91 -13.85
CA THR A 49 -0.37 10.25 -14.97
C THR A 49 -1.62 10.99 -15.40
N HIS A 50 -2.19 11.80 -14.51
CA HIS A 50 -3.36 12.62 -14.81
C HIS A 50 -3.05 13.87 -15.66
N GLY A 51 -1.77 14.25 -15.78
CA GLY A 51 -1.33 15.46 -16.49
C GLY A 51 -1.55 16.76 -15.71
N CYS A 52 -2.73 16.96 -15.13
CA CYS A 52 -3.03 18.10 -14.25
C CYS A 52 -2.66 17.80 -12.78
N PRO A 53 -2.47 18.84 -11.94
CA PRO A 53 -2.32 18.66 -10.50
C PRO A 53 -3.50 17.88 -9.90
N ARG A 54 -3.22 16.86 -9.11
CA ARG A 54 -4.22 15.99 -8.48
C ARG A 54 -4.03 16.01 -6.97
N LEU A 55 -5.13 16.19 -6.25
CA LEU A 55 -5.21 16.04 -4.79
C LEU A 55 -6.15 14.87 -4.46
N ASN A 56 -5.74 13.99 -3.55
CA ASN A 56 -6.61 12.91 -3.06
C ASN A 56 -6.61 12.87 -1.53
N PHE A 57 -7.79 12.65 -0.96
CA PHE A 57 -7.99 12.42 0.47
C PHE A 57 -8.74 11.10 0.64
N ASN A 58 -8.24 10.24 1.51
CA ASN A 58 -8.84 8.94 1.79
C ASN A 58 -8.94 8.72 3.30
N TYR A 59 -10.07 8.16 3.71
CA TYR A 59 -10.34 7.72 5.09
C TYR A 59 -10.78 6.26 5.07
N ARG A 60 -10.23 5.47 5.98
CA ARG A 60 -10.58 4.06 6.14
C ARG A 60 -10.77 3.75 7.62
N ASN A 61 -11.89 3.11 7.95
CA ASN A 61 -12.16 2.57 9.28
C ASN A 61 -12.44 1.08 9.16
N GLN A 62 -11.56 0.26 9.72
CA GLN A 62 -11.63 -1.19 9.68
C GLN A 62 -11.98 -1.75 11.06
N TRP A 63 -12.96 -2.66 11.04
CA TRP A 63 -13.55 -3.30 12.23
C TRP A 63 -14.05 -2.30 13.29
N PRO A 64 -14.91 -1.33 12.92
CA PRO A 64 -15.37 -0.27 13.83
C PRO A 64 -16.10 -0.79 15.07
N ALA A 65 -16.67 -1.99 15.00
CA ALA A 65 -17.42 -2.62 16.09
C ALA A 65 -16.52 -3.30 17.16
N LEU A 66 -15.22 -3.49 16.89
CA LEU A 66 -14.29 -4.09 17.84
C LEU A 66 -13.63 -3.00 18.70
N SER A 67 -13.27 -3.33 19.94
CA SER A 67 -12.61 -2.40 20.87
C SER A 67 -11.18 -1.99 20.46
N GLY A 68 -10.66 -2.53 19.35
CA GLY A 68 -9.36 -2.20 18.75
C GLY A 68 -9.48 -1.89 17.26
N THR A 69 -10.23 -0.84 16.91
CA THR A 69 -10.43 -0.39 15.53
C THR A 69 -9.11 0.03 14.86
N PHE A 70 -9.03 -0.14 13.54
CA PHE A 70 -7.92 0.36 12.72
C PHE A 70 -8.42 1.52 11.87
N VAL A 71 -7.82 2.69 12.05
CA VAL A 71 -8.22 3.92 11.36
C VAL A 71 -7.04 4.45 10.56
N THR A 72 -7.21 4.58 9.25
CA THR A 72 -6.17 5.07 8.34
C THR A 72 -6.65 6.34 7.63
N TYR A 73 -5.83 7.38 7.68
CA TYR A 73 -5.98 8.61 6.90
C TYR A 73 -4.88 8.70 5.86
N SER A 74 -5.20 9.19 4.67
CA SER A 74 -4.22 9.43 3.61
C SER A 74 -4.53 10.72 2.87
N ALA A 75 -3.51 11.52 2.65
CA ALA A 75 -3.57 12.71 1.81
C ALA A 75 -2.41 12.66 0.79
N SER A 76 -2.69 12.93 -0.47
CA SER A 76 -1.67 12.89 -1.52
C SER A 76 -1.84 14.03 -2.51
N TYR A 77 -0.72 14.46 -3.08
CA TYR A 77 -0.66 15.40 -4.18
C TYR A 77 0.29 14.90 -5.25
N ASP A 78 -0.04 15.03 -6.53
CA ASP A 78 0.90 14.80 -7.63
C ASP A 78 0.63 15.67 -8.86
N GLN A 79 1.68 15.92 -9.62
CA GLN A 79 1.62 16.72 -10.86
C GLN A 79 2.70 16.26 -11.85
N TYR A 80 2.39 16.37 -13.14
CA TYR A 80 3.35 16.19 -14.22
C TYR A 80 4.11 17.49 -14.55
N PHE A 81 5.41 17.37 -14.78
CA PHE A 81 6.30 18.46 -15.16
C PHE A 81 7.05 18.12 -16.45
N ASP A 82 6.80 18.90 -17.52
CA ASP A 82 7.45 18.72 -18.82
C ASP A 82 8.98 18.77 -18.74
N ASN A 83 9.53 19.71 -17.97
CA ASN A 83 10.98 19.91 -17.81
C ASN A 83 11.69 18.71 -17.16
N LEU A 84 10.97 17.87 -16.42
CA LEU A 84 11.50 16.67 -15.78
C LEU A 84 11.16 15.41 -16.56
N SER A 85 10.36 15.52 -17.65
CA SER A 85 9.82 14.38 -18.39
C SER A 85 9.15 13.37 -17.45
N GLY A 86 8.44 13.86 -16.43
CA GLY A 86 7.99 13.03 -15.33
C GLY A 86 7.02 13.71 -14.38
N GLY A 87 6.48 12.92 -13.44
CA GLY A 87 5.62 13.38 -12.37
C GLY A 87 6.34 13.41 -11.03
N ILE A 88 6.02 14.42 -10.22
CA ILE A 88 6.40 14.46 -8.80
C ILE A 88 5.13 14.24 -7.99
N GLY A 89 5.26 13.50 -6.88
CA GLY A 89 4.18 13.31 -5.94
C GLY A 89 4.64 13.28 -4.50
N VAL A 90 3.73 13.61 -3.60
CA VAL A 90 3.88 13.43 -2.15
C VAL A 90 2.66 12.73 -1.61
N ILE A 91 2.86 11.85 -0.63
CA ILE A 91 1.78 11.18 0.08
C ILE A 91 2.12 11.06 1.56
N ALA A 92 1.17 11.45 2.40
CA ALA A 92 1.22 11.26 3.83
C ALA A 92 0.10 10.30 4.25
N THR A 93 0.43 9.33 5.11
CA THR A 93 -0.55 8.44 5.71
C THR A 93 -0.37 8.37 7.21
N LEU A 94 -1.48 8.39 7.95
CA LEU A 94 -1.51 8.14 9.38
C LEU A 94 -2.37 6.90 9.60
N ASP A 95 -1.76 5.83 10.10
CA ASP A 95 -2.45 4.61 10.53
C ASP A 95 -2.48 4.53 12.06
N GLN A 96 -3.67 4.33 12.62
CA GLN A 96 -3.90 4.19 14.05
C GLN A 96 -4.49 2.82 14.33
N ALA A 97 -3.74 2.00 15.05
CA ALA A 97 -4.16 0.66 15.44
C ALA A 97 -4.48 0.61 16.94
N GLY A 98 -5.51 -0.17 17.30
CA GLY A 98 -5.87 -0.41 18.69
C GLY A 98 -6.28 0.85 19.45
N LYS A 99 -7.13 1.71 18.86
CA LYS A 99 -7.48 3.03 19.44
C LYS A 99 -6.27 3.96 19.67
N GLY A 100 -5.29 3.88 18.77
CA GLY A 100 -4.09 4.72 18.82
C GLY A 100 -3.05 4.27 19.83
N THR A 101 -3.12 3.02 20.31
CA THR A 101 -2.00 2.37 21.03
C THR A 101 -0.77 2.29 20.14
N ILE A 102 -0.95 2.04 18.84
CA ILE A 102 0.12 2.15 17.84
C ILE A 102 -0.30 3.20 16.82
N ASN A 103 0.58 4.17 16.58
CA ASN A 103 0.43 5.14 15.50
C ASN A 103 1.59 4.98 14.53
N HIS A 104 1.31 4.93 13.23
CA HIS A 104 2.31 4.86 12.16
C HIS A 104 2.05 6.00 11.18
N LEU A 105 2.91 7.01 11.25
CA LEU A 105 2.96 8.10 10.29
C LEU A 105 3.97 7.76 9.20
N THR A 106 3.56 7.92 7.95
CA THR A 106 4.41 7.73 6.78
C THR A 106 4.32 8.98 5.92
N PHE A 107 5.48 9.49 5.51
CA PHE A 107 5.59 10.59 4.57
C PHE A 107 6.48 10.17 3.41
N SER A 108 5.97 10.20 2.19
CA SER A 108 6.68 9.73 1.02
C SER A 108 6.81 10.83 -0.03
N PHE A 109 8.00 10.91 -0.63
CA PHE A 109 8.27 11.68 -1.83
C PHE A 109 8.46 10.73 -3.00
N ILE A 110 7.85 11.06 -4.13
CA ILE A 110 7.75 10.21 -5.31
C ILE A 110 8.22 10.98 -6.53
N TYR A 111 9.00 10.31 -7.36
CA TYR A 111 9.31 10.75 -8.71
C TYR A 111 9.00 9.63 -9.70
N ALA A 112 8.32 9.97 -10.79
CA ALA A 112 7.96 9.06 -11.86
C ALA A 112 8.45 9.59 -13.21
N TYR A 113 9.31 8.83 -13.89
CA TYR A 113 9.84 9.18 -15.20
C TYR A 113 8.97 8.58 -16.33
N HIS A 114 8.43 9.42 -17.22
CA HIS A 114 7.49 9.03 -18.26
C HIS A 114 8.21 8.82 -19.60
N LEU A 115 8.49 7.56 -19.94
CA LEU A 115 9.14 7.18 -21.18
C LEU A 115 8.11 6.83 -22.28
N LYS A 116 8.23 7.47 -23.44
CA LYS A 116 7.46 7.13 -24.64
C LYS A 116 8.22 6.05 -25.42
N LEU A 117 7.71 4.81 -25.42
CA LEU A 117 8.30 3.68 -26.17
C LEU A 117 7.89 3.67 -27.66
N GLY A 118 7.02 4.58 -28.07
CA GLY A 118 6.55 4.72 -29.44
C GLY A 118 5.30 5.59 -29.51
N ARG A 119 4.50 5.44 -30.57
CA ARG A 119 3.27 6.23 -30.77
C ARG A 119 2.12 5.82 -29.85
N LYS A 120 2.06 4.54 -29.46
CA LYS A 120 0.91 3.95 -28.73
C LYS A 120 1.24 3.51 -27.31
N TRP A 121 2.50 3.18 -27.04
CA TRP A 121 2.93 2.61 -25.76
C TRP A 121 3.72 3.63 -24.95
N ARG A 122 3.42 3.66 -23.65
CA ARG A 122 4.14 4.45 -22.65
C ARG A 122 4.57 3.53 -21.52
N LEU A 123 5.76 3.79 -21.00
CA LEU A 123 6.33 3.11 -19.85
C LEU A 123 6.73 4.18 -18.83
N ILE A 124 6.28 4.01 -17.59
CA ILE A 124 6.61 4.93 -16.51
C ILE A 124 7.38 4.14 -15.47
N PHE A 125 8.51 4.68 -15.03
CA PHE A 125 9.26 4.17 -13.88
C PHE A 125 9.05 5.08 -12.70
N GLY A 126 8.75 4.53 -11.53
CA GLY A 126 8.53 5.27 -10.30
C GLY A 126 9.53 4.88 -9.23
N ALA A 127 10.08 5.87 -8.54
CA ALA A 127 10.88 5.71 -7.33
C ALA A 127 10.21 6.48 -6.19
N GLN A 128 10.27 5.91 -4.99
CA GLN A 128 9.66 6.47 -3.80
C GLN A 128 10.62 6.37 -2.63
N ALA A 129 10.84 7.51 -1.98
CA ALA A 129 11.58 7.64 -0.74
C ALA A 129 10.59 7.94 0.38
N THR A 130 10.68 7.21 1.48
CA THR A 130 9.66 7.24 2.53
C THR A 130 10.31 7.39 3.91
N TRP A 131 9.85 8.37 4.67
CA TRP A 131 10.11 8.47 6.09
C TRP A 131 8.95 7.84 6.87
N ASN A 132 9.27 6.90 7.73
CA ASN A 132 8.31 6.25 8.63
C ASN A 132 8.59 6.66 10.06
N GLN A 133 7.53 6.97 10.80
CA GLN A 133 7.56 7.21 12.23
C GLN A 133 6.49 6.36 12.89
N LYS A 134 6.91 5.36 13.66
CA LYS A 134 6.03 4.56 14.50
C LYS A 134 6.09 5.03 15.94
N PHE A 135 4.96 4.99 16.63
CA PHE A 135 4.86 5.30 18.04
C PHE A 135 4.03 4.21 18.72
N LEU A 136 4.56 3.66 19.81
CA LEU A 136 3.85 2.73 20.69
C LEU A 136 3.61 3.40 22.05
N ASP A 137 2.34 3.52 22.40
CA ASP A 137 1.86 3.99 23.70
C ASP A 137 1.78 2.80 24.66
N TRP A 138 2.82 2.61 25.47
CA TRP A 138 2.93 1.46 26.38
C TRP A 138 1.83 1.44 27.43
N ASP A 139 1.40 2.62 27.90
CA ASP A 139 0.42 2.75 28.98
C ASP A 139 -0.99 2.29 28.56
N LYS A 140 -1.24 2.17 27.25
CA LYS A 140 -2.47 1.62 26.69
C LYS A 140 -2.42 0.12 26.46
N LEU A 141 -1.28 -0.53 26.70
CA LEU A 141 -1.16 -1.98 26.62
C LEU A 141 -1.71 -2.62 27.89
N SER A 142 -2.30 -3.80 27.71
CA SER A 142 -2.73 -4.65 28.81
C SER A 142 -1.97 -5.96 28.76
N PHE A 143 -1.40 -6.35 29.88
CA PHE A 143 -0.53 -7.51 30.00
C PHE A 143 -1.23 -8.64 30.76
N GLY A 144 -0.86 -9.88 30.46
CA GLY A 144 -1.50 -11.06 31.05
C GLY A 144 -1.30 -11.18 32.57
N ASP A 145 -0.17 -10.68 33.08
CA ASP A 145 0.15 -10.64 34.52
C ASP A 145 -0.68 -9.61 35.29
N GLN A 146 -1.38 -8.71 34.60
CA GLN A 146 -2.31 -7.76 35.20
C GLN A 146 -3.66 -8.39 35.54
N ILE A 147 -3.98 -9.57 34.98
CA ILE A 147 -5.32 -10.15 34.99
C ILE A 147 -5.49 -11.15 36.14
N ASP A 148 -6.37 -10.82 37.09
CA ASP A 148 -6.93 -11.78 38.04
C ASP A 148 -8.10 -12.56 37.40
N PRO A 149 -8.18 -13.89 37.54
CA PRO A 149 -9.22 -14.71 36.92
C PRO A 149 -10.66 -14.37 37.30
N ARG A 150 -10.89 -13.70 38.44
CA ARG A 150 -12.21 -13.35 38.97
C ARG A 150 -12.49 -11.85 38.94
N ARG A 151 -11.45 -11.02 39.09
CA ARG A 151 -11.56 -9.57 39.28
C ARG A 151 -11.05 -8.73 38.09
N GLY A 152 -10.43 -9.36 37.09
CA GLY A 152 -9.91 -8.65 35.90
C GLY A 152 -8.60 -7.92 36.17
N PHE A 153 -8.37 -6.78 35.50
CA PHE A 153 -7.12 -6.02 35.54
C PHE A 153 -6.90 -5.28 36.87
N ILE A 154 -6.39 -5.97 37.88
CA ILE A 154 -6.17 -5.41 39.23
C ILE A 154 -4.69 -5.32 39.61
N TYR A 155 -3.80 -5.98 38.88
CA TYR A 155 -2.37 -5.95 39.16
C TYR A 155 -1.64 -4.97 38.25
N ASN A 156 -0.51 -4.46 38.73
CA ASN A 156 0.46 -3.78 37.89
C ASN A 156 1.29 -4.83 37.14
N THR A 157 1.66 -4.52 35.90
CA THR A 157 2.56 -5.40 35.16
C THR A 157 3.96 -5.36 35.77
N GLY A 158 4.62 -6.52 35.85
CA GLY A 158 6.04 -6.63 36.18
C GLY A 158 6.95 -6.41 34.95
N ASP A 159 6.37 -6.22 33.76
CA ASP A 159 7.13 -5.97 32.55
C ASP A 159 7.74 -4.55 32.53
N GLN A 160 8.88 -4.41 31.88
CA GLN A 160 9.59 -3.14 31.80
C GLN A 160 9.01 -2.31 30.65
N PRO A 161 8.67 -1.02 30.85
CA PRO A 161 8.17 -0.16 29.79
C PRO A 161 9.09 -0.16 28.56
N ARG A 162 8.54 -0.52 27.40
CA ARG A 162 9.20 -0.47 26.09
C ARG A 162 8.34 0.32 25.10
N GLY A 163 8.88 0.66 23.94
CA GLY A 163 8.15 1.42 22.93
C GLY A 163 8.65 2.86 22.81
N GLY A 164 7.73 3.80 22.58
CA GLY A 164 8.05 5.17 22.20
C GLY A 164 8.18 5.36 20.68
N THR A 165 8.87 6.41 20.27
CA THR A 165 8.95 6.83 18.86
C THR A 165 10.13 6.17 18.14
N ARG A 166 9.85 5.53 17.01
CA ARG A 166 10.84 4.93 16.12
C ARG A 166 10.73 5.50 14.71
N GLY A 167 11.77 6.22 14.28
CA GLY A 167 11.94 6.70 12.91
C GLY A 167 12.78 5.73 12.07
N PHE A 168 12.39 5.50 10.81
CA PHE A 168 13.18 4.74 9.85
C PHE A 168 12.90 5.14 8.41
N PHE A 169 13.90 4.95 7.54
CA PHE A 169 13.82 5.26 6.12
C PHE A 169 13.49 4.02 5.30
N ASP A 170 12.69 4.20 4.26
CA ASP A 170 12.22 3.14 3.38
C ASP A 170 12.23 3.56 1.90
N VAL A 171 12.57 2.62 1.01
CA VAL A 171 12.67 2.82 -0.43
C VAL A 171 11.78 1.84 -1.17
N SER A 172 11.03 2.37 -2.14
CA SER A 172 10.16 1.58 -3.01
C SER A 172 10.36 1.98 -4.47
N ALA A 173 10.09 1.05 -5.39
CA ALA A 173 10.11 1.30 -6.81
C ALA A 173 8.95 0.60 -7.51
N GLY A 174 8.58 1.09 -8.69
CA GLY A 174 7.55 0.48 -9.51
C GLY A 174 7.64 0.88 -10.96
N PHE A 175 6.87 0.21 -11.80
CA PHE A 175 6.68 0.63 -13.18
C PHE A 175 5.23 0.43 -13.61
N VAL A 176 4.80 1.19 -14.62
CA VAL A 176 3.52 1.02 -15.31
C VAL A 176 3.76 1.11 -16.80
N VAL A 177 3.26 0.12 -17.53
CA VAL A 177 3.19 0.15 -18.99
C VAL A 177 1.73 0.25 -19.42
N TYR A 178 1.43 1.14 -20.36
CA TYR A 178 0.06 1.34 -20.81
C TYR A 178 -0.03 1.80 -22.27
N ASN A 179 -1.18 1.51 -22.86
CA ASN A 179 -1.64 2.02 -24.16
C ASN A 179 -3.13 2.45 -24.03
N GLU A 180 -3.80 2.73 -25.14
CA GLU A 180 -5.21 3.17 -25.14
C GLU A 180 -6.21 2.13 -24.61
N TYR A 181 -5.85 0.84 -24.62
CA TYR A 181 -6.77 -0.27 -24.29
C TYR A 181 -6.33 -1.09 -23.08
N PHE A 182 -5.04 -1.08 -22.72
CA PHE A 182 -4.47 -1.95 -21.70
C PHE A 182 -3.48 -1.19 -20.83
N TYR A 183 -3.46 -1.55 -19.55
CA TYR A 183 -2.40 -1.17 -18.64
C TYR A 183 -1.97 -2.35 -17.77
N ALA A 184 -0.69 -2.37 -17.41
CA ALA A 184 -0.12 -3.29 -16.45
C ALA A 184 0.94 -2.56 -15.63
N GLY A 185 1.07 -2.94 -14.37
CA GLY A 185 2.01 -2.31 -13.46
C GLY A 185 2.47 -3.26 -12.37
N PHE A 186 3.64 -2.93 -11.83
CA PHE A 186 4.30 -3.68 -10.79
C PHE A 186 4.92 -2.71 -9.79
N THR A 187 4.95 -3.09 -8.52
CA THR A 187 5.55 -2.31 -7.43
C THR A 187 6.26 -3.23 -6.46
N ALA A 188 7.46 -2.86 -6.06
CA ALA A 188 8.21 -3.47 -4.97
C ALA A 188 8.44 -2.42 -3.86
N LYS A 189 7.84 -2.66 -2.69
CA LYS A 189 8.03 -1.85 -1.49
C LYS A 189 9.05 -2.48 -0.57
N HIS A 190 9.63 -1.69 0.34
CA HIS A 190 10.59 -2.17 1.34
C HIS A 190 11.88 -2.75 0.74
N LEU A 191 12.38 -2.15 -0.35
CA LEU A 191 13.57 -2.62 -1.05
C LEU A 191 14.82 -2.66 -0.16
N ASN A 192 14.91 -1.75 0.81
CA ASN A 192 15.99 -1.69 1.80
C ASN A 192 15.69 -2.49 3.08
N MET A 193 14.58 -3.23 3.14
CA MET A 193 14.15 -4.06 4.27
C MET A 193 14.38 -3.41 5.64
N PRO A 194 13.79 -2.22 5.91
CA PRO A 194 14.09 -1.45 7.10
C PRO A 194 13.70 -2.20 8.38
N ASN A 195 14.44 -1.96 9.46
CA ASN A 195 14.09 -2.47 10.78
C ASN A 195 13.03 -1.57 11.44
N GLU A 196 11.81 -2.09 11.52
CA GLU A 196 10.64 -1.40 12.09
C GLU A 196 10.40 -1.70 13.57
N SER A 197 11.30 -2.45 14.23
CA SER A 197 11.12 -2.84 15.64
C SER A 197 10.96 -1.62 16.54
N MET A 198 9.85 -1.56 17.29
CA MET A 198 9.57 -0.55 18.32
C MET A 198 10.08 -0.96 19.71
N ILE A 199 10.50 -2.22 19.85
CA ILE A 199 11.05 -2.80 21.08
C ILE A 199 12.43 -3.41 20.79
N ILE A 200 13.10 -3.92 21.83
CA ILE A 200 14.40 -4.60 21.68
C ILE A 200 14.26 -5.76 20.69
N GLY A 201 15.07 -5.73 19.63
CA GLY A 201 15.11 -6.77 18.61
C GLY A 201 15.21 -6.23 17.18
N THR A 202 15.14 -7.15 16.22
CA THR A 202 15.11 -6.84 14.79
C THR A 202 13.83 -7.37 14.17
N SER A 203 13.00 -6.47 13.65
CA SER A 203 11.86 -6.80 12.81
C SER A 203 12.09 -6.14 11.46
N LYS A 204 12.68 -6.88 10.51
CA LYS A 204 12.89 -6.37 9.16
C LYS A 204 11.60 -6.46 8.37
N GLN A 205 11.19 -5.36 7.74
CA GLN A 205 10.06 -5.39 6.81
C GLN A 205 10.45 -6.18 5.55
N PRO A 206 9.73 -7.25 5.20
CA PRO A 206 10.01 -7.99 3.97
C PRO A 206 9.64 -7.15 2.75
N ILE A 207 10.30 -7.42 1.62
CA ILE A 207 9.94 -6.79 0.34
C ILE A 207 8.52 -7.21 -0.03
N LYS A 208 7.65 -6.22 -0.26
CA LYS A 208 6.28 -6.45 -0.71
C LYS A 208 6.17 -6.20 -2.20
N MET A 209 5.71 -7.20 -2.94
CA MET A 209 5.50 -7.13 -4.38
C MET A 209 4.01 -7.06 -4.70
N THR A 210 3.62 -6.10 -5.54
CA THR A 210 2.24 -5.91 -6.00
C THR A 210 2.22 -5.83 -7.52
N ALA A 211 1.35 -6.60 -8.16
CA ALA A 211 1.07 -6.51 -9.60
C ALA A 211 -0.39 -6.11 -9.83
N HIS A 212 -0.64 -5.29 -10.84
CA HIS A 212 -1.99 -4.88 -11.26
C HIS A 212 -2.06 -4.76 -12.78
N MET A 213 -3.22 -5.03 -13.35
CA MET A 213 -3.48 -4.88 -14.78
C MET A 213 -4.95 -4.61 -15.03
N GLY A 214 -5.26 -4.01 -16.17
CA GLY A 214 -6.63 -3.80 -16.60
C GLY A 214 -6.73 -3.48 -18.08
N ALA A 215 -7.96 -3.54 -18.59
CA ALA A 215 -8.26 -3.25 -19.99
C ALA A 215 -9.50 -2.36 -20.07
N GLU A 216 -9.49 -1.41 -21.01
CA GLU A 216 -10.64 -0.56 -21.33
C GLU A 216 -11.26 -1.06 -22.65
N ILE A 217 -12.53 -1.45 -22.58
CA ILE A 217 -13.32 -1.88 -23.73
C ILE A 217 -14.33 -0.79 -24.05
N LYS A 218 -14.10 -0.05 -25.13
CA LYS A 218 -15.03 0.99 -25.60
C LYS A 218 -16.22 0.33 -26.30
N PHE A 219 -17.38 0.34 -25.67
CA PHE A 219 -18.63 -0.11 -26.29
C PHE A 219 -19.28 1.04 -27.07
N GLY A 220 -19.17 0.99 -28.40
CA GLY A 220 -19.94 1.83 -29.33
C GLY A 220 -19.64 3.34 -29.30
N LYS A 221 -19.27 3.90 -30.46
CA LYS A 221 -19.56 5.32 -30.70
C LYS A 221 -21.06 5.39 -30.93
N GLY A 222 -21.81 5.98 -29.99
CA GLY A 222 -23.17 6.42 -30.27
C GLY A 222 -23.15 7.28 -31.53
N SER A 223 -23.92 6.84 -32.53
CA SER A 223 -24.14 7.54 -33.79
C SER A 223 -24.75 8.92 -33.57
#